data_AF-A0A538QHW3-F1
#
_entry.id   AF-A0A538QHW3-F1
#
_cell.length_a   1.000
_cell.length_b   1.000
_cell.length_c   1.000
_cell.angle_alpha   90.00
_cell.angle_beta   90.00
_cell.angle_gamma   90.00
#
_symmetry.space_group_name_H-M   'P 1'
#
loop_
_entity.id
_entity.type
_entity.pdbx_description
1 polymer ?
#
loop_
_entity_poly.entity_id
_entity_poly.type
_entity_poly.pdbx_seq_one_letter_code
_entity_poly.pdbx_strand_id
1 'polypeptide(L)'
;MAEARDLMQRYCDGDAGAFRELYALVAPRLLGYLVKMTRDRALADDLLQQTFLKVHRARSAYVRGADPLPWIYSIAHRTFIDEARRHRRAVVRVGEVEELPEVPAGITGESADRRDEVRGDPELVSAALSTASRSPRPPRSPGRRSVR
;
A
#
# COMPACT_ATOMS: atom_id res chain seq x y z
N MET A 1 5.53 -10.14 13.74
CA MET A 1 6.65 -9.26 13.36
C MET A 1 7.74 -10.03 12.60
N ALA A 2 8.23 -11.17 13.12
CA ALA A 2 9.20 -12.02 12.41
C ALA A 2 8.72 -12.50 11.02
N GLU A 3 7.43 -12.80 10.89
CA GLU A 3 6.81 -13.20 9.63
C GLU A 3 6.91 -12.13 8.53
N ALA A 4 6.59 -10.86 8.81
CA ALA A 4 6.71 -9.78 7.83
C ALA A 4 8.16 -9.57 7.37
N ARG A 5 9.11 -9.69 8.31
CA ARG A 5 10.55 -9.59 8.02
C ARG A 5 11.01 -10.70 7.09
N ASP A 6 10.63 -11.95 7.37
CA ASP A 6 10.97 -13.11 6.53
C ASP A 6 10.43 -12.95 5.11
N LEU A 7 9.16 -12.58 4.99
CA LEU A 7 8.52 -12.31 3.70
C LEU A 7 9.22 -11.20 2.92
N MET A 8 9.59 -10.09 3.59
CA MET A 8 10.33 -9.01 2.93
C MET A 8 11.72 -9.46 2.48
N GLN A 9 12.40 -10.30 3.27
CA GLN A 9 13.72 -10.81 2.91
C GLN A 9 13.66 -11.72 1.69
N ARG A 10 12.78 -12.72 1.69
CA ARG A 10 12.51 -13.59 0.53
C ARG A 10 12.12 -12.78 -0.70
N TYR A 11 11.29 -11.75 -0.51
CA TYR A 11 10.90 -10.86 -1.60
C TYR A 11 12.10 -10.08 -2.18
N CYS A 12 13.00 -9.56 -1.34
CA CYS A 12 14.25 -8.94 -1.79
C CYS A 12 15.17 -9.92 -2.53
N ASP A 13 15.06 -11.21 -2.23
CA ASP A 13 15.81 -12.28 -2.90
C ASP A 13 15.18 -12.75 -4.22
N GLY A 14 14.05 -12.14 -4.63
CA GLY A 14 13.40 -12.38 -5.91
C GLY A 14 12.17 -13.28 -5.85
N ASP A 15 11.75 -13.73 -4.66
CA ASP A 15 10.51 -14.48 -4.49
C ASP A 15 9.29 -13.56 -4.67
N ALA A 16 8.71 -13.57 -5.87
CA ALA A 16 7.50 -12.81 -6.17
C ALA A 16 6.27 -13.28 -5.36
N GLY A 17 6.26 -14.54 -4.89
CA GLY A 17 5.21 -15.07 -4.02
C GLY A 17 5.21 -14.40 -2.65
N ALA A 18 6.41 -14.18 -2.09
CA ALA A 18 6.58 -13.52 -0.80
C ALA A 18 6.00 -12.09 -0.77
N PHE A 19 6.01 -11.37 -1.90
CA PHE A 19 5.34 -10.06 -1.99
C PHE A 19 3.83 -10.16 -1.77
N ARG A 20 3.19 -11.20 -2.31
CA ARG A 20 1.74 -11.39 -2.19
C ARG A 20 1.34 -11.68 -0.75
N GLU A 21 2.13 -12.51 -0.08
CA GLU A 21 1.95 -12.82 1.35
C GLU A 21 2.19 -11.58 2.21
N LEU A 22 3.26 -10.82 1.93
CA LEU A 22 3.54 -9.55 2.62
C LEU A 22 2.39 -8.55 2.44
N TYR A 23 1.87 -8.43 1.21
CA TYR A 23 0.71 -7.59 0.91
C TYR A 23 -0.51 -8.04 1.72
N ALA A 24 -0.86 -9.32 1.71
CA ALA A 24 -2.01 -9.85 2.44
C ALA A 24 -1.90 -9.59 3.96
N LEU A 25 -0.69 -9.68 4.52
CA LEU A 25 -0.41 -9.45 5.93
C LEU A 25 -0.52 -7.96 6.33
N VAL A 26 -0.03 -7.06 5.48
CA VAL A 26 0.17 -5.63 5.83
C VAL A 26 -0.99 -4.76 5.34
N ALA A 27 -1.57 -5.06 4.17
CA ALA A 27 -2.56 -4.22 3.51
C ALA A 27 -3.79 -3.90 4.38
N PRO A 28 -4.42 -4.85 5.12
CA PRO A 28 -5.60 -4.52 5.94
C PRO A 28 -5.31 -3.49 7.03
N ARG A 29 -4.15 -3.60 7.69
CA ARG A 29 -3.72 -2.68 8.76
C ARG A 29 -3.33 -1.32 8.20
N LEU A 30 -2.62 -1.31 7.07
CA LEU A 30 -2.18 -0.09 6.41
C LEU A 30 -3.37 0.68 5.82
N LEU A 31 -4.34 -0.02 5.26
CA LEU A 31 -5.57 0.57 4.76
C LEU A 31 -6.39 1.20 5.90
N GLY A 32 -6.52 0.53 7.05
CA GLY A 32 -7.17 1.11 8.22
C GLY A 32 -6.47 2.40 8.71
N TYR A 33 -5.14 2.46 8.61
CA TYR A 33 -4.38 3.67 8.89
C TYR A 33 -4.65 4.79 7.87
N LEU A 34 -4.61 4.47 6.57
CA LEU A 34 -4.85 5.43 5.48
C LEU A 34 -6.29 5.98 5.49
N VAL A 35 -7.29 5.15 5.79
CA VAL A 35 -8.68 5.58 5.93
C VAL A 35 -8.83 6.59 7.07
N LYS A 36 -8.14 6.40 8.20
CA LYS A 36 -8.16 7.37 9.31
C LYS A 36 -7.55 8.72 8.94
N MET A 37 -6.50 8.71 8.10
CA MET A 37 -5.83 9.93 7.66
C MET A 37 -6.60 10.70 6.59
N THR A 38 -7.11 9.98 5.60
CA THR A 38 -7.80 10.56 4.43
C THR A 38 -9.26 10.89 4.70
N ARG A 39 -9.91 10.13 5.60
CA ARG A 39 -11.37 10.11 5.79
C ARG A 39 -12.15 9.80 4.49
N ASP A 40 -11.48 9.23 3.50
CA ASP A 40 -12.04 8.85 2.20
C ASP A 40 -11.53 7.45 1.86
N ARG A 41 -12.46 6.51 1.71
CA ARG A 41 -12.10 5.12 1.43
C ARG A 41 -11.49 4.94 0.04
N ALA A 42 -12.00 5.63 -0.97
CA ALA A 42 -11.50 5.51 -2.34
C ALA A 42 -10.07 6.06 -2.43
N LEU A 43 -9.83 7.22 -1.82
CA LEU A 43 -8.48 7.79 -1.73
C LEU A 43 -7.53 6.89 -0.94
N ALA A 44 -7.99 6.28 0.15
CA ALA A 44 -7.17 5.36 0.94
C ALA A 44 -6.77 4.10 0.14
N ASP A 45 -7.68 3.53 -0.65
CA ASP A 45 -7.40 2.38 -1.52
C ASP A 45 -6.41 2.74 -2.64
N ASP A 46 -6.47 3.96 -3.18
CA ASP A 46 -5.49 4.44 -4.16
C ASP A 46 -4.09 4.65 -3.52
N LEU A 47 -4.03 5.33 -2.37
CA LEU A 47 -2.78 5.52 -1.62
C LEU A 47 -2.15 4.20 -1.20
N LEU A 48 -2.96 3.19 -0.85
CA LEU A 48 -2.49 1.84 -0.53
C LEU A 48 -1.75 1.24 -1.73
N GLN A 49 -2.37 1.28 -2.92
CA GLN A 49 -1.76 0.78 -4.15
C GLN A 49 -0.47 1.54 -4.48
N GLN A 50 -0.51 2.88 -4.48
CA GLN A 50 0.68 3.71 -4.70
C GLN A 50 1.81 3.39 -3.72
N THR A 51 1.48 3.14 -2.45
CA THR A 51 2.45 2.77 -1.42
C THR A 51 3.15 1.46 -1.77
N PHE A 52 2.40 0.42 -2.11
CA PHE A 52 3.00 -0.88 -2.45
C PHE A 52 3.81 -0.83 -3.75
N LEU A 53 3.46 0.04 -4.69
CA LEU A 53 4.30 0.32 -5.87
C LEU A 53 5.62 0.99 -5.49
N LYS A 54 5.58 1.96 -4.59
CA LYS A 54 6.79 2.60 -4.06
C LYS A 54 7.65 1.62 -3.26
N VAL A 55 7.05 0.75 -2.46
CA VAL A 55 7.73 -0.36 -1.77
C VAL A 55 8.43 -1.28 -2.77
N HIS A 56 7.75 -1.70 -3.84
CA HIS A 56 8.35 -2.54 -4.88
C HIS A 56 9.56 -1.88 -5.52
N ARG A 57 9.46 -0.57 -5.85
CA ARG A 57 10.55 0.21 -6.47
C ARG A 57 11.72 0.44 -5.50
N ALA A 58 11.42 0.68 -4.22
CA ALA A 58 12.41 0.97 -3.20
C ALA A 58 12.95 -0.29 -2.48
N ARG A 59 12.57 -1.50 -2.91
CA ARG A 59 12.97 -2.75 -2.22
C ARG A 59 14.48 -2.95 -2.09
N SER A 60 15.26 -2.41 -3.03
CA SER A 60 16.73 -2.45 -2.98
C SER A 60 17.33 -1.56 -1.90
N ALA A 61 16.60 -0.53 -1.47
CA ALA A 61 16.97 0.38 -0.38
C ALA A 61 16.53 -0.15 1.00
N TYR A 62 15.81 -1.26 1.06
CA TYR A 62 15.41 -1.89 2.33
C TYR A 62 16.63 -2.47 3.05
N VAL A 63 16.78 -2.13 4.34
CA VAL A 63 17.82 -2.67 5.19
C VAL A 63 17.44 -4.09 5.61
N ARG A 64 18.19 -5.09 5.13
CA ARG A 64 17.97 -6.50 5.46
C ARG A 64 18.00 -6.72 6.97
N GLY A 65 17.07 -7.52 7.47
CA GLY A 65 16.93 -7.80 8.91
C GLY A 65 16.22 -6.72 9.73
N ALA A 66 15.93 -5.54 9.15
CA ALA A 66 15.09 -4.53 9.80
C ALA A 66 13.64 -5.03 9.95
N ASP A 67 12.81 -4.26 10.66
CA ASP A 67 11.37 -4.46 10.61
C ASP A 67 10.80 -3.71 9.38
N PRO A 68 10.12 -4.39 8.45
CA PRO A 68 9.56 -3.74 7.27
C PRO A 68 8.35 -2.85 7.59
N LEU A 69 7.65 -3.06 8.70
CA LEU A 69 6.43 -2.30 8.98
C LEU A 69 6.67 -0.79 9.12
N PRO A 70 7.58 -0.30 10.00
CA PRO A 70 7.87 1.13 10.09
C PRO A 70 8.26 1.75 8.75
N TRP A 71 9.09 1.04 7.97
CA TRP A 71 9.53 1.51 6.66
C TRP A 71 8.38 1.64 5.64
N ILE A 72 7.48 0.64 5.58
CA ILE A 72 6.28 0.69 4.73
C ILE A 72 5.36 1.84 5.16
N TYR A 73 5.14 2.02 6.46
CA TYR A 73 4.31 3.12 6.99
C TYR A 73 4.92 4.49 6.69
N SER A 74 6.25 4.64 6.73
CA SER A 74 6.92 5.87 6.30
C SER A 74 6.67 6.19 4.82
N ILE A 75 6.71 5.18 3.94
CA ILE A 75 6.39 5.34 2.51
C ILE A 75 4.92 5.76 2.34
N ALA A 76 4.00 5.12 3.08
CA ALA A 76 2.57 5.45 3.03
C ALA A 76 2.31 6.89 3.47
N HIS A 77 2.91 7.30 4.58
CA HIS A 77 2.76 8.65 5.14
C HIS A 77 3.29 9.72 4.18
N ARG A 78 4.47 9.50 3.58
CA ARG A 78 5.02 10.41 2.57
C ARG A 78 4.11 10.51 1.35
N THR A 79 3.56 9.38 0.89
CA THR A 79 2.62 9.33 -0.25
C THR A 79 1.33 10.10 0.05
N PHE A 80 0.78 9.96 1.26
CA PHE A 80 -0.35 10.75 1.71
C PHE A 80 -0.03 12.25 1.72
N ILE A 81 1.13 12.66 2.27
CA ILE A 81 1.52 14.07 2.31
C ILE A 81 1.64 14.63 0.90
N ASP A 82 2.27 13.90 -0.03
CA ASP A 82 2.40 14.32 -1.43
C ASP A 82 1.04 14.56 -2.07
N GLU A 83 0.08 13.68 -1.81
CA GLU A 83 -1.29 13.79 -2.34
C GLU A 83 -2.06 14.94 -1.69
N ALA A 84 -1.99 15.10 -0.36
CA ALA A 84 -2.58 16.22 0.35
C ALA A 84 -2.04 17.58 -0.15
N ARG A 85 -0.74 17.66 -0.45
CA ARG A 85 -0.13 18.87 -1.05
C ARG A 85 -0.64 19.12 -2.47
N ARG A 86 -0.91 18.08 -3.26
CA ARG A 86 -1.50 18.20 -4.61
C ARG A 86 -2.93 18.71 -4.55
N HIS A 87 -3.76 18.13 -3.68
CA HIS A 87 -5.12 18.60 -3.45
C HIS A 87 -5.17 20.06 -3.02
N ARG A 88 -4.34 20.48 -2.05
CA ARG A 88 -4.28 21.90 -1.64
C ARG A 88 -3.90 22.82 -2.81
N ARG A 89 -2.93 22.45 -3.65
CA ARG A 89 -2.58 23.27 -4.83
C ARG A 89 -3.67 23.30 -5.89
N ALA A 90 -4.43 22.21 -6.05
CA ALA A 90 -5.57 22.16 -6.96
C ALA A 90 -6.70 23.06 -6.45
N VAL A 91 -7.01 23.01 -5.15
CA VAL A 91 -8.00 23.89 -4.52
C VAL A 91 -7.58 25.35 -4.61
N VAL A 92 -6.34 25.72 -4.25
CA VAL A 92 -5.85 27.11 -4.34
C VAL A 92 -5.87 27.66 -5.77
N ARG A 93 -5.73 26.81 -6.79
CA ARG A 93 -5.85 27.23 -8.20
C ARG A 93 -7.31 27.41 -8.65
N VAL A 94 -8.26 26.79 -7.97
CA VAL A 94 -9.69 26.76 -8.33
C VAL A 94 -10.52 27.67 -7.43
N GLY A 95 -10.05 28.00 -6.22
CA GLY A 95 -10.76 28.84 -5.25
C GLY A 95 -9.85 29.26 -4.10
N GLU A 96 -9.94 30.54 -3.78
CA GLU A 96 -9.39 31.18 -2.58
C GLU A 96 -9.78 30.40 -1.30
N VAL A 97 -8.74 29.86 -0.64
CA VAL A 97 -8.62 29.26 0.72
C VAL A 97 -9.81 28.49 1.34
N GLU A 98 -9.60 27.19 1.60
CA GLU A 98 -10.24 26.47 2.71
C GLU A 98 -9.15 25.81 3.59
N GLU A 99 -9.16 26.17 4.87
CA GLU A 99 -8.12 25.93 5.86
C GLU A 99 -8.22 24.50 6.43
N LEU A 100 -7.25 23.63 6.11
CA LEU A 100 -7.17 22.29 6.69
C LEU A 100 -6.55 22.33 8.11
N PRO A 101 -7.00 21.47 9.05
CA PRO A 101 -6.55 21.46 10.44
C PRO A 101 -5.07 21.08 10.59
N GLU A 102 -4.38 21.75 11.52
CA GLU A 102 -2.99 21.47 11.91
C GLU A 102 -2.86 20.10 12.61
N VAL A 103 -1.82 19.35 12.27
CA VAL A 103 -1.49 18.05 12.87
C VAL A 103 -0.19 18.21 13.67
N PRO A 104 -0.13 17.78 14.94
CA PRO A 104 1.02 18.03 15.82
C PRO A 104 2.30 17.32 15.33
N ALA A 105 3.41 18.07 15.38
CA ALA A 105 4.73 17.62 15.02
C ALA A 105 5.26 16.58 16.02
N GLY A 106 5.58 15.37 15.55
CA GLY A 106 6.15 14.37 16.45
C GLY A 106 6.44 13.00 15.85
N ILE A 107 6.87 12.88 14.58
CA ILE A 107 7.53 11.64 14.10
C ILE A 107 8.54 11.98 12.98
N THR A 108 9.59 12.74 13.30
CA THR A 108 10.76 12.88 12.41
C THR A 108 11.76 11.77 12.69
N GLY A 109 11.58 10.64 12.01
CA GLY A 109 12.68 9.75 11.68
C GLY A 109 13.39 10.32 10.45
N GLU A 110 14.50 11.00 10.70
CA GLU A 110 15.36 11.65 9.72
C GLU A 110 15.90 10.66 8.67
N SER A 111 16.19 11.20 7.47
CA SER A 111 16.86 10.56 6.33
C SER A 111 16.02 9.68 5.39
N ALA A 112 15.49 10.32 4.33
CA ALA A 112 15.84 10.01 2.94
C ALA A 112 15.09 10.97 2.02
N ASP A 113 15.57 12.21 1.98
CA ASP A 113 15.33 13.13 0.87
C ASP A 113 16.18 12.63 -0.32
N ARG A 114 15.59 11.76 -1.12
CA ARG A 114 15.98 11.59 -2.52
C ARG A 114 14.69 11.60 -3.30
N ARG A 115 14.48 12.69 -4.04
CA ARG A 115 13.42 12.85 -5.03
C ARG A 115 13.55 11.73 -6.05
N ASP A 116 12.83 10.64 -5.86
CA ASP A 116 12.70 9.60 -6.89
C ASP A 116 11.57 10.00 -7.84
N GLU A 117 11.93 10.80 -8.85
CA GLU A 117 11.24 10.79 -10.13
C GLU A 117 11.51 9.44 -10.81
N VAL A 118 10.79 8.38 -10.39
CA VAL A 118 10.81 7.11 -11.12
C VAL A 118 9.41 6.86 -11.65
N ARG A 119 9.20 7.30 -12.89
CA ARG A 119 8.05 7.00 -13.75
C ARG A 119 8.03 5.49 -14.00
N GLY A 120 7.25 4.76 -13.22
CA GLY A 120 7.11 3.31 -13.41
C GLY A 120 5.93 2.96 -14.32
N ASP A 121 6.13 1.89 -15.06
CA ASP A 121 5.24 1.37 -16.09
C ASP A 121 3.94 0.78 -15.48
N PRO A 122 2.74 1.30 -15.83
CA PRO A 122 1.46 0.89 -15.24
C PRO A 122 1.01 -0.54 -15.59
N GLU A 123 1.59 -1.15 -16.62
CA GLU A 123 1.22 -2.48 -17.13
C GLU A 123 1.45 -3.62 -16.12
N LEU A 124 2.55 -3.57 -15.36
CA LEU A 124 2.93 -4.66 -14.43
C LEU A 124 2.01 -4.78 -13.22
N VAL A 125 1.40 -3.66 -12.81
CA VAL A 125 0.49 -3.58 -11.66
C VAL A 125 -0.87 -4.16 -12.02
N SER A 126 -1.34 -3.85 -13.23
CA SER A 126 -2.58 -4.38 -13.79
C SER A 126 -2.49 -5.89 -14.00
N ALA A 127 -1.34 -6.41 -14.45
CA ALA A 127 -1.13 -7.85 -14.63
C ALA A 127 -1.17 -8.63 -13.29
N ALA A 128 -0.61 -8.05 -12.22
CA ALA A 128 -0.66 -8.64 -10.88
C ALA A 128 -2.08 -8.65 -10.27
N LEU A 129 -2.85 -7.58 -10.48
CA LEU A 129 -4.25 -7.47 -10.03
C LEU A 129 -5.21 -8.33 -10.87
N SER A 130 -4.98 -8.46 -12.17
CA SER A 130 -5.83 -9.25 -13.09
C SER A 130 -5.72 -10.75 -12.84
N THR A 131 -4.56 -11.23 -12.40
CA THR A 131 -4.35 -12.66 -12.08
C THR A 131 -5.09 -13.08 -10.80
N ALA A 132 -5.46 -12.13 -9.93
CA ALA A 132 -6.25 -12.39 -8.73
C ALA A 132 -7.78 -12.46 -8.97
N SER A 133 -8.26 -12.18 -10.20
CA SER A 133 -9.70 -12.14 -10.54
C SER A 133 -10.26 -13.44 -11.15
N ARG A 134 -9.48 -14.53 -11.26
CA ARG A 134 -10.04 -15.86 -11.61
C ARG A 134 -10.21 -16.73 -10.37
N SER A 135 -11.31 -16.47 -9.66
CA SER A 135 -11.84 -17.40 -8.67
C SER A 135 -12.35 -18.68 -9.37
N PRO A 136 -11.92 -19.89 -8.97
CA PRO A 136 -12.55 -21.12 -9.40
C PRO A 136 -13.86 -21.31 -8.64
N ARG A 137 -14.96 -21.30 -9.39
CA ARG A 137 -16.33 -21.57 -8.94
C ARG A 137 -16.39 -22.89 -8.14
N PRO A 138 -16.94 -22.93 -6.91
CA PRO A 138 -17.03 -24.19 -6.16
C PRO A 138 -18.05 -25.14 -6.79
N PRO A 139 -17.82 -26.47 -6.73
CA PRO A 139 -18.75 -27.45 -7.27
C PRO A 139 -20.05 -27.50 -6.43
N ARG A 140 -21.18 -27.60 -7.12
CA ARG A 140 -22.52 -27.73 -6.52
C ARG A 140 -22.64 -29.06 -5.78
N SER A 141 -23.03 -29.01 -4.52
CA SER A 141 -23.39 -30.17 -3.70
C SER A 141 -24.54 -30.96 -4.34
N PRO A 142 -24.44 -32.29 -4.51
CA PRO A 142 -25.58 -33.10 -4.88
C PRO A 142 -26.42 -33.38 -3.62
N GLY A 143 -27.68 -32.95 -3.65
CA GLY A 143 -28.66 -33.26 -2.63
C GLY A 143 -28.83 -34.77 -2.48
N ARG A 144 -28.75 -35.26 -1.24
CA ARG A 144 -29.22 -36.60 -0.92
C ARG A 144 -30.67 -36.52 -0.45
N ARG A 145 -31.52 -37.05 -1.32
CA ARG A 145 -32.93 -37.33 -1.13
C ARG A 145 -33.15 -38.23 0.09
N SER A 146 -34.24 -37.95 0.79
CA SER A 146 -34.98 -38.88 1.63
C SER A 146 -35.32 -40.16 0.88
N VAL A 147 -35.12 -41.31 1.53
CA VAL A 147 -35.92 -42.53 1.31
C VAL A 147 -36.10 -43.20 2.67
N ARG A 148 -37.38 -43.31 3.06
CA ARG A 148 -38.07 -44.23 3.99
C ARG A 148 -37.30 -44.88 5.13
#